data_AF-A0A851DA19-F1
#
_entry.id   AF-A0A851DA19-F1
#
_cell.length_a   1.000
_cell.length_b   1.000
_cell.length_c   1.000
_cell.angle_alpha   90.00
_cell.angle_beta   90.00
_cell.angle_gamma   90.00
#
_symmetry.space_group_name_H-M   'P 1'
#
loop_
_entity.id
_entity.type
_entity.pdbx_description
1 polymer ?
#
loop_
_entity_poly.entity_id
_entity_poly.type
_entity_poly.pdbx_seq_one_letter_code
_entity_poly.pdbx_strand_id
1 'polypeptide(L)' 'RGGCVEVASGSEAVLGGPFRLLCIACKRRSETLAQAQGEWFFRPEGGQTFQKV' A
#
# COMPACT_ATOMS: atom_id res chain seq x y z
N ARG A 1 15.54 -20.11 1.36
CA ARG A 1 14.30 -19.78 2.09
C ARG A 1 14.39 -18.31 2.47
N GLY A 2 13.47 -17.47 2.01
CA GLY A 2 13.37 -16.06 2.41
C GLY A 2 11.98 -15.79 2.98
N GLY A 3 11.90 -15.05 4.08
CA GLY A 3 10.64 -14.56 4.63
C GLY A 3 10.21 -13.28 3.91
N CYS A 4 8.91 -12.99 3.95
CA CYS A 4 8.37 -11.69 3.56
C CYS A 4 8.26 -10.81 4.82
N VAL A 5 8.53 -9.52 4.69
CA VAL A 5 8.41 -8.55 5.78
C VAL A 5 7.58 -7.39 5.29
N GLU A 6 6.52 -7.07 6.05
CA GLU A 6 5.73 -5.87 5.81
C GLU A 6 6.44 -4.69 6.47
N VAL A 7 6.69 -3.64 5.70
CA VAL A 7 7.30 -2.41 6.20
C VAL A 7 6.36 -1.24 5.95
N ALA A 8 6.31 -0.32 6.92
CA ALA A 8 5.43 0.84 6.85
C ALA A 8 5.84 1.76 5.67
N SER A 9 4.84 2.39 5.05
CA SER A 9 5.08 3.47 4.09
C SER A 9 5.60 4.71 4.80
N GLY A 10 6.34 5.56 4.07
CA GLY A 10 6.59 6.92 4.52
C GLY A 10 5.28 7.71 4.69
N SER A 11 5.31 8.74 5.53
CA SER A 11 4.16 9.60 5.85
C SER A 11 4.30 11.05 5.38
N GLU A 12 5.49 11.46 4.94
CA GLU A 12 5.81 12.83 4.59
C GLU A 12 6.30 12.92 3.14
N ALA A 13 5.75 13.86 2.38
CA ALA A 13 6.06 14.08 0.98
C ALA A 13 6.63 15.50 0.76
N VAL A 14 7.56 15.62 -0.19
CA VAL A 14 8.12 16.91 -0.59
C VAL A 14 7.21 17.55 -1.63
N LEU A 15 6.81 18.81 -1.42
CA LEU A 15 5.98 19.55 -2.36
C LEU A 15 6.67 19.63 -3.74
N GLY A 16 5.95 19.22 -4.78
CA GLY A 16 6.46 19.20 -6.17
C GLY A 16 7.40 18.02 -6.49
N GLY A 17 7.74 17.17 -5.52
CA GLY A 17 8.51 15.95 -5.73
C GLY A 17 7.63 14.70 -5.85
N PRO A 18 8.11 13.62 -6.51
CA PRO A 18 7.41 12.36 -6.52
C PRO A 18 7.43 11.71 -5.12
N PHE A 19 6.31 11.11 -4.72
CA PHE A 19 6.19 10.37 -3.47
C PHE A 19 5.68 8.95 -3.72
N ARG A 20 6.27 7.96 -3.06
CA ARG A 20 5.91 6.55 -3.20
C ARG A 20 5.15 6.07 -1.96
N LEU A 21 3.88 5.71 -2.15
CA LEU A 21 3.11 4.96 -1.17
C LEU A 21 3.46 3.47 -1.28
N LEU A 22 3.73 2.84 -0.13
CA LEU A 22 4.06 1.42 -0.06
C LEU A 22 2.93 0.65 0.62
N CYS A 23 2.44 -0.40 -0.02
CA CYS A 23 1.55 -1.40 0.57
C CYS A 23 2.15 -2.78 0.29
N ILE A 24 2.51 -3.50 1.34
CA ILE A 24 3.04 -4.85 1.27
C ILE A 24 2.10 -5.73 2.09
N ALA A 25 1.53 -6.75 1.44
CA ALA A 25 0.74 -7.78 2.09
C ALA A 25 1.42 -9.13 1.88
N CYS A 26 1.99 -9.69 2.94
CA CYS A 26 2.73 -10.94 2.89
C CYS A 26 1.77 -12.14 2.95
N LYS A 27 2.01 -13.15 2.11
CA LYS A 27 1.35 -14.45 2.29
C LYS A 27 1.75 -15.04 3.64
N ARG A 28 0.78 -15.60 4.37
CA ARG A 28 1.04 -16.31 5.64
C ARG A 28 1.99 -17.49 5.46
N ARG A 29 1.93 -18.16 4.31
CA ARG A 29 2.77 -19.30 3.94
C ARG A 29 3.35 -19.10 2.54
N SER A 30 4.67 -19.14 2.42
CA SER A 30 5.37 -18.84 1.16
C SER A 30 5.08 -19.86 0.05
N GLU A 31 4.90 -21.12 0.45
CA GLU A 31 4.70 -22.29 -0.40
C GLU A 31 3.31 -22.34 -1.05
N THR A 32 2.33 -21.61 -0.52
CA THR A 32 0.97 -21.60 -1.06
C THR A 32 0.88 -20.70 -2.28
N LEU A 33 0.49 -21.26 -3.44
CA LEU A 33 0.17 -20.47 -4.63
C LEU A 33 -1.14 -19.69 -4.40
N ALA A 34 -1.15 -18.40 -4.76
CA ALA A 34 -2.30 -17.53 -4.60
C ALA A 34 -2.30 -16.44 -5.66
N GLN A 35 -3.49 -15.97 -6.03
CA GLN A 35 -3.72 -14.78 -6.84
C GLN A 35 -4.39 -13.72 -5.96
N ALA A 36 -3.93 -12.47 -6.07
CA ALA A 36 -4.45 -11.35 -5.30
C ALA A 36 -4.68 -10.15 -6.23
N GLN A 37 -5.60 -9.27 -5.83
CA GLN A 37 -5.87 -8.00 -6.47
C GLN A 37 -5.87 -6.92 -5.40
N GLY A 38 -5.44 -5.71 -5.74
CA GLY A 38 -5.41 -4.56 -4.84
C GLY A 38 -6.06 -3.36 -5.50
N GLU A 39 -6.78 -2.58 -4.72
CA GLU A 39 -7.41 -1.34 -5.16
C GLU A 39 -7.00 -0.20 -4.22
N TRP A 40 -6.82 0.99 -4.79
CA TRP A 40 -6.46 2.18 -4.04
C TRP A 40 -7.61 3.17 -4.05
N PHE A 41 -7.87 3.73 -2.87
CA PHE A 41 -8.84 4.79 -2.69
C PHE A 41 -8.24 5.88 -1.81
N PHE A 42 -8.51 7.13 -2.13
CA PHE A 42 -8.03 8.29 -1.41
C PHE A 42 -9.18 9.17 -0.95
N ARG A 43 -9.04 9.74 0.24
CA ARG A 43 -9.92 10.77 0.77
C ARG A 43 -9.05 11.88 1.35
N PRO A 44 -9.15 13.12 0.85
CA PRO A 44 -8.43 14.24 1.42
C PRO A 44 -8.96 14.57 2.81
N GLU A 45 -8.16 15.28 3.60
CA GLU A 45 -8.60 15.82 4.89
C GLU A 45 -9.83 16.72 4.70
N GLY A 46 -10.82 16.59 5.58
CA GLY A 46 -12.13 17.27 5.46
C GLY A 46 -13.07 16.71 4.38
N GLY A 47 -12.63 15.76 3.55
CA GLY A 47 -13.48 15.09 2.56
C GLY A 47 -14.49 14.12 3.18
N GLN A 48 -15.64 13.95 2.52
CA GLN A 48 -16.72 13.08 3.02
C GLN A 48 -16.63 11.64 2.48
N THR A 49 -16.09 11.45 1.27
CA THR A 49 -16.10 10.14 0.57
C THR A 49 -14.72 9.79 0.03
N PHE A 50 -14.47 8.48 -0.07
CA PHE A 50 -13.28 7.94 -0.73
C PHE A 50 -13.49 7.91 -2.25
N GLN A 51 -12.45 8.26 -2.99
CA GLN A 51 -12.42 8.21 -4.45
C GLN A 51 -11.38 7.20 -4.91
N LYS A 52 -11.68 6.44 -5.95
CA LYS A 52 -10.73 5.49 -6.53
C LYS A 52 -9.59 6.24 -7.21
N VAL A 53 -8.36 5.82 -6.93
CA VAL A 53 -7.12 6.39 -7.50
C VAL A 53 -6.67 5.59 -8.70
#